data_AF-A0A5J6HJ93-F1
#
_entry.id   AF-A0A5J6HJ93-F1
#
_cell.length_a   1.000
_cell.length_b   1.000
_cell.length_c   1.000
_cell.angle_alpha   90.00
_cell.angle_beta   90.00
_cell.angle_gamma   90.00
#
_symmetry.space_group_name_H-M   'P 1'
#
loop_
_entity.id
_entity.type
_entity.pdbx_description
1 polymer ?
#
loop_
_entity_poly.entity_id
_entity_poly.type
_entity_poly.pdbx_seq_one_letter_code
_entity_poly.pdbx_strand_id
1 'polypeptide(L)'
;MPADRSPAYEVHYTWTPIQLLSGAVARRLVAFRVDHQGVTLGGAPAKYARQTAFVPWRDIEAVVLWQQKTAALSPMNYVGLRRRPGAPQLPGANSALSREQTGRLAPHIDHDVFLASRHINLWKLDRGRLAEALETFAPGVAVEEVSNT
;
A
#
# COMPACT_ATOMS: atom_id res chain seq x y z
N MET A 1 -22.89 -18.12 -16.98
CA MET A 1 -21.56 -18.36 -16.37
C MET A 1 -21.09 -17.07 -15.75
N PRO A 2 -21.21 -16.85 -14.43
CA PRO A 2 -20.66 -15.65 -13.83
C PRO A 2 -19.13 -15.79 -13.85
N ALA A 3 -18.45 -14.76 -14.36
CA ALA A 3 -16.99 -14.70 -14.31
C ALA A 3 -16.55 -14.84 -12.86
N ASP A 4 -15.65 -15.81 -12.62
CA ASP A 4 -14.97 -16.08 -11.36
C ASP A 4 -14.33 -14.79 -10.84
N ARG A 5 -15.06 -14.05 -9.99
CA ARG A 5 -14.52 -12.90 -9.27
C ARG A 5 -13.68 -13.51 -8.17
N SER A 6 -12.41 -13.73 -8.45
CA SER A 6 -11.46 -14.10 -7.41
C SER A 6 -11.62 -13.09 -6.26
N PRO A 7 -11.77 -13.55 -5.00
CA PRO A 7 -11.92 -12.65 -3.84
C PRO A 7 -10.67 -11.77 -3.60
N ALA A 8 -9.62 -11.99 -4.39
CA ALA A 8 -8.44 -11.15 -4.44
C ALA A 8 -8.79 -9.71 -4.84
N TYR A 9 -8.49 -8.79 -3.94
CA TYR A 9 -8.52 -7.36 -4.24
C TYR A 9 -7.19 -6.96 -4.84
N GLU A 10 -7.17 -6.69 -6.14
CA GLU A 10 -5.98 -6.26 -6.87
C GLU A 10 -6.25 -4.94 -7.60
N VAL A 11 -5.34 -3.98 -7.41
CA VAL A 11 -5.35 -2.70 -8.10
C VAL A 11 -4.00 -2.41 -8.71
N HIS A 12 -4.05 -1.77 -9.86
CA HIS A 12 -2.90 -1.47 -10.68
C HIS A 12 -2.72 0.03 -10.81
N TYR A 13 -1.50 0.46 -11.10
CA TYR A 13 -1.25 1.83 -11.50
C TYR A 13 -2.05 2.19 -12.75
N THR A 14 -2.75 3.32 -12.69
CA THR A 14 -3.38 3.97 -13.84
C THR A 14 -2.28 4.49 -14.75
N TRP A 15 -2.35 4.12 -16.02
CA TRP A 15 -1.46 4.63 -17.04
C TRP A 15 -1.52 6.15 -17.09
N THR A 16 -0.37 6.81 -17.14
CA THR A 16 -0.31 8.24 -17.44
C THR A 16 0.00 8.44 -18.93
N PRO A 17 -0.51 9.50 -19.57
CA PRO A 17 -0.24 9.80 -20.98
C PRO A 17 1.25 9.93 -21.34
N ILE A 18 2.12 10.16 -20.36
CA ILE A 18 3.57 10.28 -20.55
C ILE A 18 4.19 8.95 -21.02
N GLN A 19 3.58 7.81 -20.68
CA GLN A 19 4.05 6.49 -21.13
C GLN A 19 3.61 6.12 -22.56
N LEU A 20 2.61 6.81 -23.14
CA LEU A 20 2.26 6.62 -24.56
C LEU A 20 3.34 7.15 -25.50
N LEU A 21 4.19 8.07 -25.03
CA LEU A 21 5.25 8.70 -25.82
C LEU A 21 6.56 7.92 -25.84
N SER A 22 6.74 6.90 -24.99
CA SER A 22 8.02 6.20 -24.81
C SER A 22 8.11 4.80 -25.46
N GLY A 23 7.06 4.33 -26.15
CA GLY A 23 7.07 3.05 -26.89
C GLY A 23 7.27 1.80 -26.02
N ALA A 24 7.29 1.92 -24.69
CA ALA A 24 7.41 0.79 -23.79
C ALA A 24 6.06 0.09 -23.67
N VAL A 25 6.02 -1.21 -23.96
CA VAL A 25 4.90 -2.09 -23.58
C VAL A 25 4.85 -2.10 -22.04
N ALA A 26 4.11 -1.15 -21.45
CA ALA A 26 4.07 -1.03 -20.02
C ALA A 26 3.26 -2.21 -19.47
N ARG A 27 3.94 -3.14 -18.80
CA ARG A 27 3.26 -4.15 -18.00
C ARG A 27 2.39 -3.42 -16.99
N ARG A 28 1.12 -3.82 -16.88
CA ARG A 28 0.20 -3.27 -15.88
C ARG A 28 0.76 -3.63 -14.50
N LEU A 29 1.40 -2.67 -13.84
CA LEU A 29 2.09 -2.87 -12.56
C LEU A 29 1.07 -2.89 -11.41
N VAL A 30 1.17 -3.88 -10.53
CA VAL A 30 0.30 -4.02 -9.36
C VAL A 30 0.70 -2.96 -8.32
N ALA A 31 -0.20 -2.05 -8.01
CA ALA A 31 0.04 -1.04 -6.97
C ALA A 31 -0.21 -1.62 -5.58
N PHE A 32 -1.26 -2.43 -5.46
CA PHE A 32 -1.65 -3.05 -4.20
C PHE A 32 -2.47 -4.31 -4.50
N ARG A 33 -2.22 -5.38 -3.74
CA ARG A 33 -2.96 -6.64 -3.84
C ARG A 33 -3.16 -7.25 -2.47
N VAL A 34 -4.35 -7.80 -2.26
CA VAL A 34 -4.75 -8.60 -1.11
C VAL A 34 -5.28 -9.92 -1.64
N ASP A 35 -4.70 -11.03 -1.20
CA ASP A 35 -5.14 -12.37 -1.58
C ASP A 35 -4.95 -13.39 -0.44
N HIS A 36 -5.20 -14.67 -0.73
CA HIS A 36 -5.05 -15.76 0.23
C HIS A 36 -3.63 -15.92 0.83
N GLN A 37 -2.59 -15.42 0.17
CA GLN A 37 -1.21 -15.53 0.66
C GLN A 37 -0.82 -14.34 1.55
N GLY A 38 -1.34 -13.15 1.26
CA GLY A 38 -0.99 -11.95 2.00
C GLY A 38 -1.28 -10.65 1.25
N VAL A 39 -0.44 -9.66 1.52
CA VAL A 39 -0.50 -8.34 0.89
C VAL A 39 0.73 -8.08 0.04
N THR A 40 0.53 -7.64 -1.20
CA THR A 40 1.59 -7.06 -2.03
C THR A 40 1.50 -5.54 -2.00
N LEU A 41 2.59 -4.90 -1.59
CA LEU A 41 2.81 -3.46 -1.67
C LEU A 41 3.69 -3.15 -2.88
N GLY A 42 3.08 -2.63 -3.95
CA GLY A 42 3.77 -2.29 -5.19
C GLY A 42 4.85 -1.24 -4.99
N GLY A 43 5.98 -1.38 -5.71
CA GLY A 43 7.03 -0.37 -5.72
C GLY A 43 6.66 0.86 -6.55
N ALA A 44 7.40 1.97 -6.40
CA ALA A 44 7.21 3.11 -7.31
C ALA A 44 7.52 2.70 -8.75
N PRO A 45 6.78 3.15 -9.78
CA PRO A 45 6.93 2.66 -11.15
C PRO A 45 8.38 2.64 -11.68
N ALA A 46 9.16 3.69 -11.40
CA ALA A 46 10.56 3.78 -11.83
C ALA A 46 11.53 2.83 -11.10
N LYS A 47 11.16 2.27 -9.94
CA LYS A 47 11.98 1.37 -9.11
C LYS A 47 11.18 0.13 -8.68
N TYR A 48 10.20 -0.27 -9.48
CA TYR A 48 9.13 -1.20 -9.09
C TYR A 48 9.68 -2.51 -8.52
N ALA A 49 10.55 -3.19 -9.28
CA ALA A 49 11.10 -4.49 -8.86
C ALA A 49 11.88 -4.40 -7.54
N ARG A 50 12.62 -3.32 -7.31
CA ARG A 50 13.44 -3.12 -6.10
C ARG A 50 12.59 -2.73 -4.87
N GLN A 51 11.42 -2.13 -5.08
CA GLN A 51 10.60 -1.57 -4.01
C GLN A 51 9.30 -2.34 -3.75
N THR A 52 9.01 -3.35 -4.57
CA THR A 52 7.84 -4.21 -4.33
C THR A 52 8.12 -5.10 -3.14
N ALA A 53 7.16 -5.18 -2.22
CA ALA A 53 7.24 -6.03 -1.04
C ALA A 53 6.01 -6.94 -0.99
N PHE A 54 6.23 -8.22 -0.73
CA PHE A 54 5.18 -9.15 -0.36
C PHE A 54 5.25 -9.41 1.15
N VAL A 55 4.10 -9.40 1.81
CA VAL A 55 3.99 -9.59 3.26
C VAL A 55 2.94 -10.67 3.52
N PRO A 56 3.30 -11.81 4.12
CA PRO A 56 2.35 -12.87 4.40
C PRO A 56 1.43 -12.48 5.57
N TRP A 57 0.23 -13.06 5.63
CA TRP A 57 -0.74 -12.77 6.71
C TRP A 57 -0.18 -12.96 8.12
N ARG A 58 0.72 -13.95 8.30
CA ARG A 58 1.41 -14.22 9.56
C ARG A 58 2.33 -13.09 10.05
N ASP A 59 2.59 -12.06 9.23
CA ASP A 59 3.38 -10.89 9.62
C ASP A 59 2.52 -9.63 9.80
N ILE A 60 1.21 -9.68 9.50
CA ILE A 60 0.31 -8.52 9.47
C ILE A 60 -0.64 -8.54 10.66
N GLU A 61 -0.76 -7.41 11.34
CA GLU A 61 -1.74 -7.18 12.41
C GLU A 61 -2.93 -6.36 11.91
N ALA A 62 -2.66 -5.29 11.14
CA ALA A 62 -3.70 -4.41 10.61
C ALA A 62 -3.27 -3.81 9.27
N VAL A 63 -4.26 -3.50 8.42
CA VAL A 63 -4.09 -2.61 7.27
C VAL A 63 -4.44 -1.20 7.72
N VAL A 64 -3.51 -0.26 7.59
CA VAL A 64 -3.64 1.11 8.11
C VAL A 64 -3.83 2.07 6.95
N LEU A 65 -4.95 2.79 6.91
CA LEU A 65 -5.21 3.88 5.98
C LEU A 65 -4.95 5.21 6.70
N TRP A 66 -4.12 6.05 6.11
CA TRP A 66 -3.76 7.32 6.75
C TRP A 66 -3.45 8.41 5.73
N GLN A 67 -3.33 9.65 6.21
CA GLN A 67 -3.13 10.82 5.37
C GLN A 67 -1.97 11.68 5.87
N GLN A 68 -1.10 12.07 4.95
CA GLN A 68 -0.12 13.11 5.20
C GLN A 68 -0.66 14.46 4.76
N LYS A 69 -0.77 15.42 5.69
CA LYS A 69 -0.98 16.82 5.31
C LYS A 69 0.29 17.33 4.62
N THR A 70 0.12 17.94 3.45
CA THR A 70 1.21 18.60 2.73
C THR A 70 0.79 20.01 2.38
N ALA A 71 1.73 20.84 1.95
CA ALA A 71 1.42 22.19 1.46
C ALA A 71 0.61 22.18 0.14
N ALA A 72 0.38 21.01 -0.46
CA ALA A 72 -0.40 20.86 -1.68
C ALA A 72 -1.92 20.94 -1.41
N LEU A 73 -2.68 21.18 -2.48
CA LEU A 73 -4.15 21.30 -2.46
C LEU A 73 -4.89 20.05 -1.99
N SER A 74 -4.23 18.90 -1.89
CA SER A 74 -4.87 17.66 -1.46
C SER A 74 -3.94 16.84 -0.56
N PRO A 75 -4.47 16.21 0.50
CA PRO A 75 -3.68 15.34 1.37
C PRO A 75 -3.15 14.13 0.58
N MET A 76 -1.94 13.69 0.91
CA MET A 76 -1.38 12.46 0.35
C MET A 76 -1.95 11.28 1.12
N ASN A 77 -2.68 10.40 0.43
CA ASN A 77 -3.31 9.23 1.03
C ASN A 77 -2.35 8.04 1.00
N TYR A 78 -2.28 7.27 2.08
CA TYR A 78 -1.40 6.11 2.17
C TYR A 78 -2.20 4.88 2.59
N VAL A 79 -1.75 3.72 2.11
CA VAL A 79 -2.05 2.42 2.72
C VAL A 79 -0.75 1.88 3.32
N GLY A 80 -0.81 1.43 4.56
CA GLY A 80 0.29 0.83 5.29
C GLY A 80 -0.11 -0.48 5.93
N LEU A 81 0.88 -1.19 6.47
CA LEU A 81 0.68 -2.41 7.24
C LEU A 81 1.27 -2.19 8.62
N ARG A 82 0.45 -2.39 9.67
CA ARG A 82 1.00 -2.68 10.99
C ARG A 82 1.45 -4.13 10.99
N ARG A 83 2.72 -4.34 11.32
CA ARG A 83 3.35 -5.65 11.25
C ARG A 83 3.68 -6.15 12.65
N ARG A 84 3.64 -7.47 12.80
CA ARG A 84 4.02 -8.12 14.05
C ARG A 84 5.47 -7.78 14.42
N PRO A 85 5.79 -7.64 15.71
CA PRO A 85 7.16 -7.35 16.16
C PRO A 85 8.18 -8.37 15.62
N GLY A 86 9.38 -7.89 15.30
CA GLY A 86 10.48 -8.72 14.79
C GLY A 86 10.42 -9.06 13.31
N ALA A 87 9.39 -8.61 12.59
CA ALA A 87 9.30 -8.82 11.15
C ALA A 87 10.38 -8.00 10.39
N PRO A 88 11.10 -8.57 9.39
CA PRO A 88 12.19 -7.86 8.70
C PRO A 88 11.71 -6.60 7.98
N GLN A 89 12.52 -5.55 7.91
CA GLN A 89 12.17 -4.31 7.21
C GLN A 89 11.78 -4.57 5.74
N LEU A 90 10.71 -3.93 5.27
CA LEU A 90 10.28 -4.07 3.88
C LEU A 90 11.05 -3.13 2.97
N PRO A 91 11.35 -3.55 1.71
CA PRO A 91 11.76 -2.61 0.70
C PRO A 91 10.59 -1.63 0.40
N GLY A 92 10.91 -0.40 0.00
CA GLY A 92 9.91 0.59 -0.35
C GLY A 92 10.49 1.96 -0.64
N ALA A 93 9.62 2.90 -1.03
CA ALA A 93 10.03 4.30 -1.16
C ALA A 93 10.38 4.92 0.20
N ASN A 94 9.71 4.48 1.26
CA ASN A 94 9.88 5.01 2.61
C ASN A 94 10.97 4.29 3.41
N SER A 95 11.51 3.16 2.94
CA SER A 95 12.32 2.22 3.75
C SER A 95 13.63 2.80 4.30
N ALA A 96 14.10 3.93 3.76
CA ALA A 96 15.35 4.58 4.17
C ALA A 96 15.13 5.77 5.13
N LEU A 97 13.88 6.08 5.49
CA LEU A 97 13.60 7.22 6.35
C LEU A 97 13.92 6.90 7.81
N SER A 98 14.49 7.86 8.52
CA SER A 98 14.74 7.76 9.96
C SER A 98 13.47 8.02 10.77
N ARG A 99 13.46 7.61 12.05
CA ARG A 99 12.35 7.90 12.99
C ARG A 99 12.11 9.40 13.13
N GLU A 100 13.17 10.21 13.12
CA GLU A 100 13.06 11.68 13.16
C GLU A 100 12.36 12.22 11.91
N GLN A 101 12.75 11.74 10.73
CA GLN A 101 12.11 12.13 9.47
C GLN A 101 10.64 11.72 9.44
N THR A 102 10.31 10.50 9.88
CA THR A 102 8.92 10.05 10.01
C THR A 102 8.14 10.92 10.99
N GLY A 103 8.68 11.20 12.18
CA GLY A 103 8.01 12.03 13.18
C GLY A 103 7.72 13.46 12.68
N ARG A 104 8.57 14.01 11.81
CA ARG A 104 8.32 15.28 11.15
C ARG A 104 7.23 15.21 10.07
N LEU A 105 7.20 14.13 9.29
CA LEU A 105 6.30 13.99 8.14
C LEU A 105 4.89 13.53 8.56
N ALA A 106 4.79 12.65 9.53
CA ALA A 106 3.55 12.06 10.04
C ALA A 106 3.70 11.70 11.53
N PRO A 107 3.66 12.68 12.44
CA PRO A 107 3.84 12.45 13.88
C PRO A 107 2.78 11.54 14.51
N HIS A 108 1.61 11.43 13.88
CA HIS A 108 0.49 10.59 14.31
C HIS A 108 0.60 9.13 13.86
N ILE A 109 1.63 8.77 13.07
CA ILE A 109 1.81 7.42 12.53
C ILE A 109 3.05 6.79 13.15
N ASP A 110 2.90 5.54 13.58
CA ASP A 110 4.04 4.75 14.03
C ASP A 110 5.10 4.60 12.92
N HIS A 111 6.37 4.64 13.32
CA HIS A 111 7.48 4.61 12.39
C HIS A 111 7.44 3.38 11.48
N ASP A 112 7.16 2.20 12.01
CA ASP A 112 7.22 0.96 11.25
C ASP A 112 6.05 0.88 10.26
N VAL A 113 4.88 1.40 10.62
CA VAL A 113 3.74 1.56 9.70
C VAL A 113 4.10 2.50 8.55
N PHE A 114 4.77 3.62 8.83
CA PHE A 114 5.19 4.57 7.79
C PHE A 114 6.15 3.91 6.79
N LEU A 115 7.14 3.16 7.28
CA LEU A 115 8.10 2.45 6.44
C LEU A 115 7.41 1.37 5.59
N ALA A 116 6.41 0.70 6.17
CA ALA A 116 5.57 -0.30 5.51
C ALA A 116 4.38 0.30 4.74
N SER A 117 4.43 1.58 4.36
CA SER A 117 3.36 2.25 3.61
C SER A 117 3.67 2.45 2.12
N ARG A 118 2.61 2.63 1.32
CA ARG A 118 2.63 3.07 -0.06
C ARG A 118 1.71 4.27 -0.25
N HIS A 119 2.22 5.26 -0.96
CA HIS A 119 1.42 6.39 -1.40
C HIS A 119 0.39 5.89 -2.41
N ILE A 120 -0.87 6.27 -2.21
CA ILE A 120 -1.98 6.03 -3.12
C ILE A 120 -1.94 7.14 -4.20
N ASN A 121 -1.01 6.99 -5.15
CA ASN A 121 -0.82 7.91 -6.26
C ASN A 121 -0.87 7.18 -7.59
N LEU A 122 -1.59 7.74 -8.58
CA LEU A 122 -1.82 7.05 -9.86
C LEU A 122 -2.49 5.69 -9.68
N TRP A 123 -3.30 5.52 -8.64
CA TRP A 123 -4.24 4.41 -8.44
C TRP A 123 -5.25 4.85 -7.38
N LYS A 124 -6.33 4.08 -7.22
CA LYS A 124 -7.36 4.36 -6.21
C LYS A 124 -7.56 3.14 -5.34
N LEU A 125 -7.68 3.37 -4.04
CA LEU A 125 -8.06 2.34 -3.10
C LEU A 125 -9.60 2.23 -3.07
N ASP A 126 -10.12 1.04 -3.28
CA ASP A 126 -11.50 0.67 -3.03
C ASP A 126 -11.62 0.04 -1.63
N ARG A 127 -12.24 0.78 -0.71
CA ARG A 127 -12.40 0.33 0.68
C ARG A 127 -13.32 -0.87 0.82
N GLY A 128 -14.38 -0.94 0.01
CA GLY A 128 -15.34 -2.04 0.06
C GLY A 128 -14.68 -3.34 -0.38
N ARG A 129 -13.94 -3.30 -1.49
CA ARG A 129 -13.18 -4.46 -1.97
C ARG A 129 -12.04 -4.87 -1.04
N LEU A 130 -11.38 -3.90 -0.40
CA LEU A 130 -10.39 -4.19 0.64
C LEU A 130 -11.03 -4.94 1.81
N ALA A 131 -12.16 -4.45 2.32
CA ALA A 131 -12.88 -5.09 3.43
C ALA A 131 -13.32 -6.51 3.07
N GLU A 132 -13.96 -6.71 1.90
CA GLU A 132 -14.38 -8.02 1.41
C GLU A 132 -13.21 -9.01 1.30
N ALA A 133 -12.06 -8.56 0.79
CA ALA A 133 -10.88 -9.40 0.68
C ALA A 133 -10.28 -9.76 2.06
N LEU A 134 -10.28 -8.82 3.01
CA LEU A 134 -9.82 -9.09 4.38
C LEU A 134 -10.76 -10.03 5.12
N GLU A 135 -12.07 -9.86 5.00
CA GLU A 135 -13.06 -10.79 5.56
C GLU A 135 -12.85 -12.22 5.02
N THR A 136 -12.52 -12.34 3.74
CA THR A 136 -12.31 -13.64 3.08
C THR A 136 -10.99 -14.30 3.47
N PHE A 137 -9.88 -13.57 3.47
CA PHE A 137 -8.54 -14.15 3.59
C PHE A 137 -7.88 -13.99 4.96
N ALA A 138 -8.28 -12.99 5.74
CA ALA A 138 -7.67 -12.64 7.01
C ALA A 138 -8.67 -11.95 7.95
N PRO A 139 -9.76 -12.63 8.39
CA PRO A 139 -10.83 -12.01 9.17
C PRO A 139 -10.38 -11.44 10.53
N GLY A 140 -9.20 -11.81 11.01
CA GLY A 140 -8.58 -11.25 12.22
C GLY A 140 -7.73 -9.98 11.97
N VAL A 141 -7.58 -9.52 10.73
CA VAL A 141 -6.81 -8.32 10.37
C VAL A 141 -7.79 -7.16 10.13
N ALA A 142 -7.72 -6.14 10.98
CA ALA A 142 -8.58 -4.97 10.88
C ALA A 142 -8.10 -3.96 9.82
N VAL A 143 -9.03 -3.16 9.31
CA VAL A 143 -8.73 -1.90 8.62
C VAL A 143 -8.81 -0.77 9.63
N GLU A 144 -7.72 -0.03 9.80
CA GLU A 144 -7.66 1.11 10.71
C GLU A 144 -7.52 2.40 9.92
N GLU A 145 -8.36 3.39 10.21
CA GLU A 145 -8.21 4.73 9.66
C GLU A 145 -7.59 5.65 10.71
N VAL A 146 -6.38 6.12 10.45
CA VAL A 146 -5.68 7.04 11.34
C VAL A 146 -5.73 8.44 10.74
N SER A 147 -6.43 9.33 11.42
CA SER A 147 -6.56 10.73 11.06
C SER A 147 -5.52 11.58 11.78
N ASN A 148 -5.07 12.65 11.13
CA ASN A 148 -4.18 13.65 11.71
C ASN A 148 -5.00 14.63 12.56
N THR A 149 -5.31 14.24 13.80
CA THR A 149 -5.98 15.11 14.80
C THR A 149 -5.01 16.16 15.33
#